data_AF-A0AB37U7H8-F1
#
_entry.id   AF-A0AB37U7H8-F1
#
_cell.length_a   1.000
_cell.length_b   1.000
_cell.length_c   1.000
_cell.angle_alpha   90.00
_cell.angle_beta   90.00
_cell.angle_gamma   90.00
#
_symmetry.space_group_name_H-M   'P 1'
#
loop_
_entity.id
_entity.type
_entity.pdbx_description
1 polymer ?
#
loop_
_entity_poly.entity_id
_entity_poly.type
_entity_poly.pdbx_seq_one_letter_code
_entity_poly.pdbx_strand_id
1 'polypeptide(L)'
;MMWDCSKPVPLVLGERTEQDPHQTKGQQQQYRQFLPQSVVTKLLKQQQLTTEDWLCRNEERSHPWTLETRSHNSLAPGTRQVKDADGYFVETAIRLDRGWSLAIAVDSQTHAQLQTHGNPVILRLGGEGHRAVLSSCPALERQWQELTTLSQQNFQETETALQQSPTAGRVLAYLITPGVFERKHDGGQATCRAYPWEWKLAYATNPNYVRGSLVSVATEKALAISGRISYTPSDKTTQSIPTPQVFAAPAGSVYYLECPAMLFQDQLTKDGRQNKAHIWRQLGYSEMLWIPFSKDHD
;
A
#
# COMPACT_ATOMS: atom_id res chain seq x y z
N MET A 1 10.25 7.32 30.35
CA MET A 1 11.14 6.44 29.57
C MET A 1 12.08 7.35 28.78
N MET A 2 13.40 7.37 29.05
CA MET A 2 14.35 8.24 28.35
C MET A 2 14.70 7.60 27.00
N TRP A 3 14.20 8.18 25.91
CA TRP A 3 14.54 7.75 24.55
C TRP A 3 15.89 8.35 24.13
N ASP A 4 16.70 7.54 23.46
CA ASP A 4 17.99 7.93 22.91
C ASP A 4 17.79 8.67 21.58
N CYS A 5 17.86 10.01 21.61
CA CYS A 5 17.68 10.88 20.45
C CYS A 5 18.71 10.67 19.33
N SER A 6 19.74 9.84 19.55
CA SER A 6 20.72 9.51 18.52
C SER A 6 20.24 8.40 17.57
N LYS A 7 19.13 7.72 17.86
CA LYS A 7 18.62 6.56 17.09
C LYS A 7 17.29 6.92 16.41
N PRO A 8 16.99 6.36 15.22
CA PRO A 8 15.70 6.57 14.58
C PRO A 8 14.58 6.02 15.47
N VAL A 9 13.72 6.92 15.90
CA VAL A 9 12.51 6.59 16.63
C VAL A 9 11.46 6.27 15.57
N PRO A 10 10.83 5.08 15.61
CA PRO A 10 9.73 4.82 14.71
C PRO A 10 8.65 5.89 14.93
N LEU A 11 8.07 6.44 13.85
CA LEU A 11 6.91 7.33 13.83
C LEU A 11 5.65 6.59 14.34
N VAL A 12 5.74 6.07 15.56
CA VAL A 12 4.60 5.61 16.33
C VAL A 12 4.09 6.86 17.01
N LEU A 13 2.83 7.20 16.76
CA LEU A 13 2.10 8.10 17.64
C LEU A 13 2.32 7.54 19.05
N GLY A 14 3.04 8.25 19.93
CA GLY A 14 3.35 7.77 21.27
C GLY A 14 2.09 7.53 22.12
N GLU A 15 2.13 7.84 23.41
CA GLU A 15 1.01 7.72 24.36
C GLU A 15 -0.31 8.42 23.94
N ARG A 16 -0.38 9.06 22.75
CA ARG A 16 -1.59 9.57 22.10
C ARG A 16 -2.64 8.51 21.75
N THR A 17 -2.30 7.23 21.84
CA THR A 17 -3.24 6.12 21.52
C THR A 17 -3.76 5.38 22.75
N GLU A 18 -3.32 5.73 23.97
CA GLU A 18 -3.94 5.19 25.18
C GLU A 18 -5.25 5.93 25.45
N GLN A 19 -6.29 5.54 24.72
CA GLN A 19 -7.66 5.91 25.06
C GLN A 19 -8.09 5.08 26.27
N ASP A 20 -8.12 5.73 27.43
CA ASP A 20 -8.84 5.26 28.60
C ASP A 20 -10.33 5.10 28.23
N PRO A 21 -10.93 3.89 28.28
CA PRO A 21 -12.30 3.64 27.85
C PRO A 21 -13.35 4.38 28.70
N HIS A 22 -12.94 5.10 29.75
CA HIS A 22 -13.82 5.88 30.61
C HIS A 22 -13.79 7.40 30.40
N GLN A 23 -13.05 7.94 29.41
CA GLN A 23 -13.12 9.38 29.15
C GLN A 23 -14.40 9.80 28.41
N THR A 24 -15.01 10.82 28.99
CA THR A 24 -16.34 11.38 28.73
C THR A 24 -16.50 11.84 27.28
N LYS A 25 -17.71 11.72 26.72
CA LYS A 25 -18.13 12.18 25.37
C LYS A 25 -18.01 13.72 25.18
N GLY A 26 -16.81 14.26 25.26
CA GLY A 26 -16.44 15.60 24.78
C GLY A 26 -15.54 15.44 23.56
N GLN A 27 -15.94 16.02 22.43
CA GLN A 27 -15.28 16.03 21.11
C GLN A 27 -13.88 15.38 21.06
N GLN A 28 -13.84 14.05 20.90
CA GLN A 28 -12.60 13.35 20.60
C GLN A 28 -12.13 13.80 19.22
N GLN A 29 -10.95 14.43 19.16
CA GLN A 29 -10.32 14.82 17.91
C GLN A 29 -10.05 13.56 17.08
N GLN A 30 -10.62 13.49 15.88
CA GLN A 30 -10.41 12.36 14.96
C GLN A 30 -9.20 12.62 14.07
N TYR A 31 -8.30 11.64 13.98
CA TYR A 31 -7.14 11.69 13.10
C TYR A 31 -7.48 11.13 11.71
N ARG A 32 -6.92 11.73 10.67
CA ARG A 32 -6.98 11.22 9.30
C ARG A 32 -6.20 9.91 9.20
N GLN A 33 -6.81 8.90 8.59
CA GLN A 33 -6.06 7.71 8.14
C GLN A 33 -5.46 7.91 6.73
N PHE A 34 -6.02 8.85 5.95
CA PHE A 34 -5.56 9.17 4.60
C PHE A 34 -5.22 10.66 4.52
N LEU A 35 -3.99 10.97 4.14
CA LEU A 35 -3.50 12.34 4.05
C LEU A 35 -3.83 12.93 2.66
N PRO A 36 -4.26 14.20 2.59
CA PRO A 36 -4.42 14.87 1.31
C PRO A 36 -3.07 15.10 0.63
N GLN A 37 -3.06 15.22 -0.69
CA GLN A 37 -1.86 15.43 -1.50
C GLN A 37 -0.97 16.54 -0.93
N SER A 38 -1.55 17.68 -0.53
CA SER A 38 -0.81 18.83 0.00
C SER A 38 0.01 18.48 1.25
N VAL A 39 -0.50 17.59 2.12
CA VAL A 39 0.21 17.14 3.32
C VAL A 39 1.30 16.12 2.96
N VAL A 40 1.04 15.23 2.01
CA VAL A 40 2.06 14.30 1.49
C VAL A 40 3.20 15.08 0.81
N THR A 41 2.89 16.14 0.06
CA THR A 41 3.90 17.03 -0.54
C THR A 41 4.74 17.73 0.53
N LYS A 42 4.15 18.17 1.65
CA LYS A 42 4.91 18.73 2.77
C LYS A 42 5.93 17.71 3.29
N LEU A 43 5.51 16.47 3.53
CA LEU A 43 6.40 15.39 3.96
C LEU A 43 7.56 15.16 2.99
N LEU A 44 7.25 15.03 1.70
CA LEU A 44 8.27 14.82 0.67
C LEU A 44 9.25 16.00 0.53
N LYS A 45 8.85 17.21 0.94
CA LYS A 45 9.70 18.41 0.97
C LYS A 45 10.37 18.67 2.32
N GLN A 46 10.30 17.73 3.27
CA GLN A 46 10.78 17.88 4.65
C GLN A 46 10.19 19.09 5.39
N GLN A 47 8.96 19.49 5.03
CA GLN A 47 8.27 20.55 5.74
C GLN A 47 7.65 19.99 7.02
N GLN A 48 7.77 20.74 8.10
CA GLN A 48 7.17 20.37 9.38
C GLN A 48 5.65 20.28 9.24
N LEU A 49 5.08 19.15 9.70
CA LEU A 49 3.64 18.99 9.77
C LEU A 49 3.09 19.58 11.06
N THR A 50 1.96 20.27 10.93
CA THR A 50 1.20 20.83 12.06
C THR A 50 0.17 19.82 12.57
N THR A 51 -0.37 20.02 13.78
CA THR A 51 -1.41 19.13 14.31
C THR A 51 -2.64 19.10 13.39
N GLU A 52 -2.97 20.23 12.78
CA GLU A 52 -4.08 20.44 11.86
C GLU A 52 -3.94 19.65 10.55
N ASP A 53 -2.71 19.29 10.17
CA ASP A 53 -2.44 18.43 9.00
C ASP A 53 -2.89 16.98 9.26
N TRP A 54 -2.95 16.56 10.53
CA TRP A 54 -3.35 15.22 10.95
C TRP A 54 -4.82 15.10 11.36
N LEU A 55 -5.44 16.20 11.80
CA LEU A 55 -6.81 16.20 12.30
C LEU A 55 -7.85 16.30 11.18
N CYS A 56 -8.89 15.48 11.26
CA CYS A 56 -10.08 15.60 10.42
C CYS A 56 -10.74 16.98 10.63
N ARG A 57 -11.13 17.63 9.53
CA ARG A 57 -11.78 18.95 9.58
C ARG A 57 -13.29 18.83 9.36
N ASN A 58 -14.07 19.57 10.14
CA ASN A 58 -15.53 19.65 9.98
C ASN A 58 -16.20 18.26 10.00
N GLU A 59 -16.87 17.89 8.91
CA GLU A 59 -17.56 16.60 8.71
C GLU A 59 -16.66 15.51 8.11
N GLU A 60 -15.37 15.77 7.95
CA GLU A 60 -14.39 14.77 7.50
C GLU A 60 -14.30 13.62 8.50
N ARG A 61 -14.34 12.40 7.98
CA ARG A 61 -14.15 11.17 8.77
C ARG A 61 -12.70 10.70 8.65
N SER A 62 -12.27 9.92 9.64
CA SER A 62 -10.94 9.29 9.63
C SER A 62 -10.69 8.42 8.41
N HIS A 63 -11.73 7.77 7.88
CA HIS A 63 -11.72 6.98 6.66
C HIS A 63 -12.90 7.33 5.74
N PRO A 64 -12.72 7.27 4.41
CA PRO A 64 -13.73 7.69 3.44
C PRO A 64 -14.75 6.62 3.04
N TRP A 65 -15.16 5.78 3.98
CA TRP A 65 -16.13 4.73 3.71
C TRP A 65 -16.92 4.32 4.95
N THR A 66 -17.99 3.58 4.73
CA THR A 66 -18.78 2.91 5.75
C THR A 66 -18.96 1.43 5.41
N LEU A 67 -19.20 0.61 6.43
CA LEU A 67 -19.57 -0.80 6.24
C LEU A 67 -21.08 -0.92 6.11
N GLU A 68 -21.53 -1.64 5.10
CA GLU A 68 -22.94 -1.92 4.85
C GLU A 68 -23.17 -3.43 4.82
N THR A 69 -23.89 -3.94 5.82
CA THR A 69 -24.25 -5.36 5.87
C THR A 69 -25.55 -5.60 5.09
N ARG A 70 -25.51 -6.52 4.13
CA ARG A 70 -26.64 -6.89 3.27
C ARG A 70 -26.93 -8.38 3.41
N SER A 71 -28.17 -8.71 3.70
CA SER A 71 -28.65 -10.09 3.68
C SER A 71 -29.29 -10.41 2.34
N HIS A 72 -29.02 -11.61 1.86
CA HIS A 72 -29.47 -12.08 0.56
C HIS A 72 -30.14 -13.45 0.70
N ASN A 73 -31.21 -13.65 -0.06
CA ASN A 73 -32.00 -14.88 -0.06
C ASN A 73 -32.10 -15.48 -1.47
N SER A 74 -31.80 -16.76 -1.59
CA SER A 74 -32.06 -17.56 -2.79
C SER A 74 -33.36 -18.34 -2.62
N LEU A 75 -34.36 -18.05 -3.46
CA LEU A 75 -35.63 -18.76 -3.47
C LEU A 75 -35.55 -20.03 -4.34
N ALA A 76 -36.28 -21.07 -3.93
CA ALA A 76 -36.42 -22.27 -4.74
C ALA A 76 -37.31 -21.97 -5.98
N PRO A 77 -36.91 -22.38 -7.20
CA PRO A 77 -37.67 -22.10 -8.41
C PRO A 77 -39.12 -22.59 -8.33
N GLY A 78 -40.07 -21.76 -8.76
CA GLY A 78 -41.50 -22.09 -8.72
C GLY A 78 -42.12 -22.06 -7.32
N THR A 79 -41.33 -21.77 -6.28
CA THR A 79 -41.83 -21.59 -4.91
C THR A 79 -41.58 -20.15 -4.45
N ARG A 80 -42.23 -19.76 -3.36
CA ARG A 80 -41.92 -18.52 -2.62
C ARG A 80 -41.16 -18.83 -1.33
N GLN A 81 -40.44 -19.95 -1.31
CA GLN A 81 -39.70 -20.44 -0.15
C GLN A 81 -38.20 -20.32 -0.39
N VAL A 82 -37.46 -19.98 0.67
CA VAL A 82 -36.00 -19.95 0.66
C VAL A 82 -35.48 -21.39 0.53
N LYS A 83 -34.38 -21.59 -0.19
CA LYS A 83 -33.75 -22.91 -0.30
C LYS A 83 -33.26 -23.37 1.08
N ASP A 84 -33.42 -24.66 1.38
CA ASP A 84 -32.96 -25.23 2.65
C ASP A 84 -31.42 -25.19 2.80
N ALA A 85 -30.69 -25.33 1.69
CA ALA A 85 -29.23 -25.20 1.62
C ALA A 85 -28.83 -24.02 0.72
N ASP A 86 -27.83 -23.25 1.15
CA ASP A 86 -27.31 -22.06 0.47
C ASP A 86 -28.39 -20.99 0.16
N GLY A 87 -29.51 -21.04 0.90
CA GLY A 87 -30.65 -20.15 0.72
C GLY A 87 -30.46 -18.77 1.33
N TYR A 88 -29.56 -18.62 2.29
CA TYR A 88 -29.31 -17.36 2.99
C TYR A 88 -27.80 -17.08 3.05
N PHE A 89 -27.39 -15.89 2.64
CA PHE A 89 -26.02 -15.42 2.85
C PHE A 89 -25.98 -13.94 3.25
N VAL A 90 -24.92 -13.56 3.97
CA VAL A 90 -24.70 -12.19 4.43
C VAL A 90 -23.41 -11.68 3.82
N GLU A 91 -23.48 -10.50 3.22
CA GLU A 91 -22.36 -9.77 2.66
C GLU A 91 -22.11 -8.51 3.49
N THR A 92 -20.84 -8.18 3.77
CA THR A 92 -20.47 -6.85 4.29
C THR A 92 -19.76 -6.09 3.18
N ALA A 93 -20.46 -5.13 2.58
CA ALA A 93 -19.96 -4.29 1.52
C ALA A 93 -19.31 -3.01 2.07
N ILE A 94 -18.38 -2.45 1.30
CA ILE A 94 -17.79 -1.14 1.58
C ILE A 94 -18.52 -0.10 0.75
N ARG A 95 -19.07 0.92 1.41
CA ARG A 95 -19.68 2.08 0.75
C ARG A 95 -18.78 3.29 0.91
N LEU A 96 -18.17 3.72 -0.20
CA LEU A 96 -17.39 4.96 -0.22
C LEU A 96 -18.28 6.16 0.07
N ASP A 97 -17.73 7.13 0.79
CA ASP A 97 -18.40 8.39 1.06
C ASP A 97 -18.58 9.19 -0.25
N ARG A 98 -19.57 10.09 -0.29
CA ARG A 98 -19.85 10.89 -1.49
C ARG A 98 -18.61 11.69 -1.90
N GLY A 99 -18.33 11.69 -3.21
CA GLY A 99 -17.18 12.39 -3.77
C GLY A 99 -15.87 11.61 -3.70
N TRP A 100 -15.81 10.48 -2.96
CA TRP A 100 -14.66 9.60 -2.98
C TRP A 100 -14.70 8.62 -4.15
N SER A 101 -13.51 8.24 -4.61
CA SER A 101 -13.32 7.32 -5.73
C SER A 101 -12.04 6.52 -5.51
N LEU A 102 -11.95 5.34 -6.12
CA LEU A 102 -10.71 4.59 -6.18
C LEU A 102 -9.90 5.05 -7.40
N ALA A 103 -8.60 5.22 -7.20
CA ALA A 103 -7.67 5.56 -8.25
C ALA A 103 -6.78 4.37 -8.58
N ILE A 104 -6.54 4.13 -9.87
CA ILE A 104 -5.56 3.17 -10.36
C ILE A 104 -4.73 3.83 -11.46
N ALA A 105 -3.44 3.53 -11.48
CA ALA A 105 -2.61 3.75 -12.65
C ALA A 105 -2.63 2.46 -13.48
N VAL A 106 -2.64 2.59 -14.81
CA VAL A 106 -2.57 1.47 -15.73
C VAL A 106 -1.43 1.73 -16.73
N ASP A 107 -0.83 0.67 -17.24
CA ASP A 107 0.17 0.80 -18.29
C ASP A 107 -0.43 1.32 -19.60
N SER A 108 0.43 1.74 -20.53
CA SER A 108 0.02 2.34 -21.80
C SER A 108 -0.77 1.39 -22.70
N GLN A 109 -0.48 0.09 -22.67
CA GLN A 109 -1.20 -0.91 -23.45
C GLN A 109 -2.62 -1.09 -22.90
N THR A 110 -2.75 -1.28 -21.60
CA THR A 110 -4.05 -1.36 -20.90
C THR A 110 -4.85 -0.08 -21.12
N HIS A 111 -4.22 1.10 -21.04
CA HIS A 111 -4.86 2.37 -21.33
C HIS A 111 -5.43 2.42 -22.76
N ALA A 112 -4.61 2.08 -23.76
CA ALA A 112 -5.04 2.07 -25.17
C ALA A 112 -6.21 1.10 -25.40
N GLN A 113 -6.20 -0.07 -24.76
CA GLN A 113 -7.31 -1.03 -24.82
C GLN A 113 -8.59 -0.44 -24.22
N LEU A 114 -8.51 0.18 -23.04
CA LEU A 114 -9.65 0.83 -22.39
C LEU A 114 -10.26 1.93 -23.27
N GLN A 115 -9.45 2.71 -23.99
CA GLN A 115 -9.95 3.73 -24.91
C GLN A 115 -10.82 3.14 -26.04
N THR A 116 -10.62 1.88 -26.43
CA THR A 116 -11.45 1.24 -27.45
C THR A 116 -12.86 0.88 -26.96
N HIS A 117 -13.06 0.81 -25.64
CA HIS A 117 -14.35 0.48 -25.00
C HIS A 117 -15.18 1.73 -24.64
N GLY A 118 -14.71 2.94 -24.95
CA GLY A 118 -15.36 4.21 -24.66
C GLY A 118 -14.84 4.90 -23.39
N ASN A 119 -15.37 6.09 -23.09
CA ASN A 119 -15.07 6.84 -21.87
C ASN A 119 -16.33 7.60 -21.41
N PRO A 120 -16.95 7.24 -20.28
CA PRO A 120 -16.50 6.25 -19.29
C PRO A 120 -16.75 4.78 -19.70
N VAL A 121 -16.02 3.86 -19.06
CA VAL A 121 -16.21 2.40 -19.18
C VAL A 121 -16.91 1.87 -17.92
N ILE A 122 -17.91 1.01 -18.08
CA ILE A 122 -18.53 0.29 -16.95
C ILE A 122 -17.86 -1.07 -16.83
N LEU A 123 -17.26 -1.35 -15.68
CA LEU A 123 -16.59 -2.63 -15.41
C LEU A 123 -17.16 -3.32 -14.16
N ARG A 124 -16.91 -4.62 -14.05
CA ARG A 124 -17.18 -5.37 -12.83
C ARG A 124 -15.99 -5.22 -11.89
N LEU A 125 -16.23 -4.75 -10.67
CA LEU A 125 -15.21 -4.56 -9.65
C LEU A 125 -15.70 -5.16 -8.33
N GLY A 126 -14.96 -6.12 -7.79
CA GLY A 126 -15.34 -6.87 -6.60
C GLY A 126 -16.20 -8.11 -6.88
N GLY A 127 -16.84 -8.63 -5.83
CA GLY A 127 -17.72 -9.80 -5.86
C GLY A 127 -19.17 -9.44 -6.21
N GLU A 128 -20.07 -10.43 -6.11
CA GLU A 128 -21.55 -10.27 -6.13
C GLU A 128 -22.14 -9.41 -7.26
N GLY A 129 -21.42 -9.26 -8.38
CA GLY A 129 -21.88 -8.49 -9.54
C GLY A 129 -21.78 -6.97 -9.39
N HIS A 130 -21.06 -6.47 -8.38
CA HIS A 130 -20.80 -5.03 -8.21
C HIS A 130 -20.12 -4.45 -9.47
N ARG A 131 -20.50 -3.21 -9.79
CA ARG A 131 -20.00 -2.48 -10.96
C ARG A 131 -19.43 -1.14 -10.56
N ALA A 132 -18.40 -0.72 -11.27
CA ALA A 132 -17.81 0.60 -11.15
C ALA A 132 -17.79 1.30 -12.50
N VAL A 133 -17.83 2.62 -12.46
CA VAL A 133 -17.62 3.49 -13.62
C VAL A 133 -16.15 3.90 -13.60
N LEU A 134 -15.41 3.52 -14.63
CA LEU A 134 -14.02 3.89 -14.84
C LEU A 134 -13.95 5.04 -15.84
N SER A 135 -13.31 6.13 -15.44
CA SER A 135 -13.08 7.31 -16.28
C SER A 135 -11.65 7.80 -16.11
N SER A 136 -11.09 8.38 -17.17
CA SER A 136 -9.81 9.09 -17.05
C SER A 136 -9.92 10.29 -16.11
N CYS A 137 -8.89 10.52 -15.29
CA CYS A 137 -8.81 11.66 -14.38
C CYS A 137 -7.46 12.38 -14.50
N PRO A 138 -7.31 13.31 -15.47
CA PRO A 138 -6.05 14.04 -15.67
C PRO A 138 -5.62 14.90 -14.47
N ALA A 139 -6.57 15.30 -13.62
CA ALA A 139 -6.25 16.01 -12.38
C ALA A 139 -5.46 15.11 -11.43
N LEU A 140 -5.93 13.88 -11.20
CA LEU A 140 -5.25 12.92 -10.34
C LEU A 140 -3.92 12.45 -10.96
N GLU A 141 -3.86 12.29 -12.28
CA GLU A 141 -2.61 12.00 -12.99
C GLU A 141 -1.53 13.05 -12.68
N ARG A 142 -1.87 14.34 -12.78
CA ARG A 142 -0.94 15.43 -12.41
C ARG A 142 -0.51 15.35 -10.95
N GLN A 143 -1.46 15.15 -10.03
CA GLN A 143 -1.14 15.01 -8.61
C GLN A 143 -0.18 13.85 -8.34
N TRP A 144 -0.42 12.70 -8.97
CA TRP A 144 0.43 11.53 -8.83
C TRP A 144 1.82 11.77 -9.42
N GLN A 145 1.88 12.33 -10.62
CA GLN A 145 3.14 12.66 -11.29
C GLN A 145 3.98 13.62 -10.44
N GLU A 146 3.37 14.64 -9.83
CA GLU A 146 4.06 15.55 -8.90
C GLU A 146 4.68 14.82 -7.71
N LEU A 147 3.92 13.92 -7.06
CA LEU A 147 4.41 13.15 -5.92
C LEU A 147 5.52 12.16 -6.32
N THR A 148 5.35 11.44 -7.42
CA THR A 148 6.34 10.47 -7.90
C THR A 148 7.61 11.16 -8.37
N THR A 149 7.52 12.29 -9.07
CA THR A 149 8.70 13.07 -9.48
C THR A 149 9.46 13.58 -8.27
N LEU A 150 8.77 14.14 -7.26
CA LEU A 150 9.42 14.60 -6.04
C LEU A 150 10.07 13.46 -5.25
N SER A 151 9.38 12.33 -5.11
CA SER A 151 9.93 11.11 -4.51
C SER A 151 11.19 10.62 -5.23
N GLN A 152 11.19 10.62 -6.57
CA GLN A 152 12.34 10.19 -7.36
C GLN A 152 13.52 11.16 -7.26
N GLN A 153 13.25 12.48 -7.20
CA GLN A 153 14.26 13.49 -6.91
C GLN A 153 14.91 13.24 -5.55
N ASN A 154 14.09 13.03 -4.51
CA ASN A 154 14.58 12.70 -3.17
C ASN A 154 15.49 11.47 -3.18
N PHE A 155 15.13 10.41 -3.91
CA PHE A 155 15.98 9.21 -4.07
C PHE A 155 17.36 9.57 -4.65
N GLN A 156 17.39 10.31 -5.76
CA GLN A 156 18.62 10.66 -6.48
C GLN A 156 19.51 11.65 -5.71
N GLU A 157 18.90 12.68 -5.12
CA GLU A 157 19.61 13.68 -4.31
C GLU A 157 20.25 13.04 -3.09
N THR A 158 19.53 12.13 -2.42
CA THR A 158 20.03 11.43 -1.25
C THR A 158 21.17 10.45 -1.60
N GLU A 159 21.08 9.77 -2.76
CA GLU A 159 22.16 8.94 -3.28
C GLU A 159 23.43 9.76 -3.58
N THR A 160 23.26 10.98 -4.09
CA THR A 160 24.37 11.91 -4.35
C THR A 160 24.94 12.47 -3.04
N ALA A 161 24.09 12.85 -2.09
CA ALA A 161 24.49 13.41 -0.79
C ALA A 161 25.29 12.42 0.06
N LEU A 162 25.05 11.11 -0.10
CA LEU A 162 25.84 10.05 0.54
C LEU A 162 27.34 10.15 0.21
N GLN A 163 27.70 10.64 -0.98
CA GLN A 163 29.09 10.84 -1.38
C GLN A 163 29.77 11.98 -0.60
N GLN A 164 28.99 12.94 -0.10
CA GLN A 164 29.48 14.11 0.62
C GLN A 164 29.50 13.88 2.14
N SER A 165 28.47 13.23 2.68
CA SER A 165 28.39 12.91 4.10
C SER A 165 27.61 11.61 4.33
N PRO A 166 28.12 10.67 5.16
CA PRO A 166 27.44 9.42 5.47
C PRO A 166 26.05 9.60 6.09
N THR A 167 25.81 10.69 6.82
CA THR A 167 24.52 10.94 7.48
C THR A 167 23.52 11.70 6.61
N ALA A 168 23.98 12.31 5.51
CA ALA A 168 23.12 13.04 4.57
C ALA A 168 22.38 12.09 3.61
N GLY A 169 22.74 10.80 3.60
CA GLY A 169 22.08 9.76 2.82
C GLY A 169 20.78 9.20 3.43
N ARG A 170 20.37 9.64 4.62
CA ARG A 170 19.24 9.00 5.32
C ARG A 170 17.90 9.27 4.65
N VAL A 171 17.08 8.23 4.57
CA VAL A 171 15.78 8.28 3.90
C VAL A 171 14.77 7.36 4.59
N LEU A 172 13.50 7.71 4.50
CA LEU A 172 12.37 6.86 4.82
C LEU A 172 11.73 6.37 3.51
N ALA A 173 11.51 5.07 3.39
CA ALA A 173 10.66 4.53 2.33
C ALA A 173 9.26 4.29 2.91
N TYR A 174 8.28 5.04 2.42
CA TYR A 174 6.87 4.93 2.80
C TYR A 174 6.12 4.06 1.80
N LEU A 175 5.59 2.93 2.26
CA LEU A 175 4.92 1.95 1.43
C LEU A 175 3.46 2.37 1.15
N ILE A 176 3.12 2.71 -0.08
CA ILE A 176 1.79 3.23 -0.48
C ILE A 176 0.83 2.13 -0.94
N THR A 177 1.34 0.98 -1.38
CA THR A 177 0.56 -0.23 -1.68
C THR A 177 1.16 -1.44 -0.98
N PRO A 178 0.39 -2.50 -0.69
CA PRO A 178 0.93 -3.64 0.05
C PRO A 178 2.23 -4.18 -0.55
N GLY A 179 3.22 -4.45 0.29
CA GLY A 179 4.58 -4.83 -0.09
C GLY A 179 4.73 -6.34 -0.11
N VAL A 180 4.78 -6.94 -1.30
CA VAL A 180 4.91 -8.40 -1.45
C VAL A 180 6.38 -8.75 -1.64
N PHE A 181 7.08 -9.13 -0.56
CA PHE A 181 8.50 -9.49 -0.61
C PHE A 181 8.69 -11.01 -0.53
N GLU A 182 8.23 -11.71 -1.57
CA GLU A 182 8.34 -13.16 -1.69
C GLU A 182 9.68 -13.57 -2.32
N ARG A 183 10.32 -14.60 -1.76
CA ARG A 183 11.42 -15.33 -2.41
C ARG A 183 11.22 -16.83 -2.32
N LYS A 184 11.67 -17.54 -3.36
CA LYS A 184 11.83 -18.99 -3.35
C LYS A 184 13.24 -19.35 -2.87
N HIS A 185 13.32 -20.24 -1.90
CA HIS A 185 14.57 -20.79 -1.37
C HIS A 185 14.88 -22.16 -1.98
N ASP A 186 16.10 -22.64 -1.75
CA ASP A 186 16.54 -23.98 -2.12
C ASP A 186 15.61 -25.01 -1.45
N GLY A 187 15.00 -25.89 -2.25
CA GLY A 187 13.90 -26.76 -1.82
C GLY A 187 12.50 -26.31 -2.26
N GLY A 188 12.39 -25.18 -2.97
CA GLY A 188 11.14 -24.74 -3.63
C GLY A 188 10.15 -24.03 -2.70
N GLN A 189 10.48 -23.86 -1.42
CA GLN A 189 9.64 -23.17 -0.45
C GLN A 189 9.65 -21.65 -0.70
N ALA A 190 8.46 -21.07 -0.87
CA ALA A 190 8.28 -19.63 -0.92
C ALA A 190 8.19 -19.06 0.50
N THR A 191 8.96 -18.01 0.78
CA THR A 191 8.96 -17.30 2.06
C THR A 191 8.73 -15.81 1.81
N CYS A 192 7.87 -15.20 2.64
CA CYS A 192 7.61 -13.77 2.61
C CYS A 192 8.30 -13.07 3.79
N ARG A 193 8.61 -11.78 3.63
CA ARG A 193 9.14 -10.92 4.69
C ARG A 193 8.38 -9.59 4.73
N ALA A 194 8.48 -8.91 5.87
CA ALA A 194 7.89 -7.58 6.07
C ALA A 194 8.66 -6.46 5.34
N TYR A 195 9.88 -6.74 4.86
CA TYR A 195 10.73 -5.82 4.13
C TYR A 195 11.51 -6.55 3.03
N PRO A 196 12.04 -5.83 2.02
CA PRO A 196 12.77 -6.41 0.89
C PRO A 196 13.96 -7.28 1.30
N TRP A 197 14.21 -8.37 0.57
CA TRP A 197 15.26 -9.35 0.91
C TRP A 197 16.69 -8.84 0.69
N GLU A 198 16.83 -7.91 -0.23
CA GLU A 198 18.00 -7.12 -0.59
C GLU A 198 18.43 -6.19 0.54
N TRP A 199 17.49 -5.70 1.34
CA TRP A 199 17.75 -4.72 2.38
C TRP A 199 18.28 -5.43 3.63
N LYS A 200 19.60 -5.35 3.84
CA LYS A 200 20.29 -5.89 5.01
C LYS A 200 20.33 -4.85 6.14
N LEU A 201 20.40 -5.32 7.37
CA LEU A 201 20.45 -4.42 8.52
C LEU A 201 21.76 -3.60 8.52
N ALA A 202 21.65 -2.30 8.78
CA ALA A 202 22.78 -1.38 8.90
C ALA A 202 23.60 -1.66 10.17
N TYR A 203 22.89 -2.01 11.25
CA TYR A 203 23.48 -2.29 12.55
C TYR A 203 23.29 -3.78 12.89
N ALA A 204 24.26 -4.60 12.51
CA ALA A 204 24.27 -6.01 12.86
C ALA A 204 25.10 -6.27 14.13
N THR A 205 24.62 -7.18 14.97
CA THR A 205 25.30 -7.62 16.19
C THR A 205 26.49 -8.55 15.93
N ASN A 206 26.54 -9.17 14.74
CA ASN A 206 27.60 -10.09 14.34
C ASN A 206 28.63 -9.39 13.43
N PRO A 207 29.94 -9.39 13.77
CA PRO A 207 30.99 -8.75 12.95
C PRO A 207 31.16 -9.36 11.55
N ASN A 208 30.73 -10.61 11.32
CA ASN A 208 30.80 -11.25 9.99
C ASN A 208 29.58 -10.92 9.09
N TYR A 209 28.67 -10.05 9.54
CA TYR A 209 27.48 -9.70 8.79
C TYR A 209 27.77 -8.59 7.78
N VAL A 210 27.34 -8.78 6.54
CA VAL A 210 27.38 -7.74 5.50
C VAL A 210 26.34 -6.68 5.83
N ARG A 211 26.81 -5.52 6.29
CA ARG A 211 25.95 -4.36 6.60
C ARG A 211 25.20 -3.92 5.36
N GLY A 212 23.92 -3.59 5.51
CA GLY A 212 23.12 -2.95 4.48
C GLY A 212 22.66 -1.57 4.88
N SER A 213 21.62 -1.07 4.20
CA SER A 213 21.08 0.25 4.45
C SER A 213 19.94 0.28 5.47
N LEU A 214 19.29 -0.85 5.77
CA LEU A 214 18.07 -0.87 6.58
C LEU A 214 18.38 -0.71 8.07
N VAL A 215 17.89 0.35 8.69
CA VAL A 215 18.03 0.57 10.13
C VAL A 215 16.94 -0.14 10.91
N SER A 216 15.69 0.11 10.55
CA SER A 216 14.52 -0.42 11.26
C SER A 216 13.28 -0.40 10.35
N VAL A 217 12.22 -1.05 10.83
CA VAL A 217 10.93 -1.15 10.13
C VAL A 217 9.81 -0.84 11.11
N ALA A 218 8.90 0.05 10.73
CA ALA A 218 7.62 0.24 11.40
C ALA A 218 6.51 -0.32 10.51
N THR A 219 5.84 -1.39 10.95
CA THR A 219 4.85 -2.11 10.17
C THR A 219 3.81 -2.74 11.08
N GLU A 220 2.60 -2.94 10.57
CA GLU A 220 1.55 -3.68 11.26
C GLU A 220 1.61 -5.18 10.93
N LYS A 221 0.59 -5.94 11.36
CA LYS A 221 0.39 -7.36 11.07
C LYS A 221 0.40 -7.60 9.56
N ALA A 222 1.04 -8.69 9.15
CA ALA A 222 1.09 -9.10 7.76
C ALA A 222 -0.33 -9.31 7.16
N LEU A 223 -0.52 -8.82 5.94
CA LEU A 223 -1.74 -8.99 5.17
C LEU A 223 -1.67 -10.28 4.36
N ALA A 224 -2.65 -11.16 4.54
CA ALA A 224 -2.83 -12.31 3.67
C ALA A 224 -3.53 -11.88 2.38
N ILE A 225 -2.87 -12.08 1.25
CA ILE A 225 -3.40 -11.74 -0.08
C ILE A 225 -3.64 -13.05 -0.82
N SER A 226 -4.88 -13.24 -1.26
CA SER A 226 -5.29 -14.30 -2.16
C SER A 226 -6.37 -13.75 -3.08
N GLY A 227 -6.45 -14.31 -4.29
CA GLY A 227 -7.41 -13.95 -5.30
C GLY A 227 -7.92 -15.19 -6.02
N ARG A 228 -8.53 -14.96 -7.17
CA ARG A 228 -8.97 -16.03 -8.07
C ARG A 228 -8.49 -15.72 -9.47
N ILE A 229 -7.94 -16.72 -10.15
CA ILE A 229 -7.64 -16.63 -11.58
C ILE A 229 -8.78 -17.29 -12.32
N SER A 230 -9.37 -16.55 -13.25
CA SER A 230 -10.25 -17.11 -14.25
C SER A 230 -9.47 -17.34 -15.53
N TYR A 231 -9.54 -18.54 -16.08
CA TYR A 231 -8.95 -18.88 -17.38
C TYR A 231 -9.94 -19.68 -18.22
N THR A 232 -9.95 -19.42 -19.52
CA THR A 232 -10.75 -20.17 -20.49
C THR A 232 -9.79 -20.99 -21.34
N PRO A 233 -9.68 -22.31 -21.13
CA PRO A 233 -8.97 -23.18 -22.06
C PRO A 233 -9.63 -23.09 -23.45
N SER A 234 -8.84 -23.26 -24.50
CA SER A 234 -9.25 -23.09 -25.90
C SER A 234 -10.59 -23.73 -26.27
N ASP A 235 -10.95 -24.85 -25.63
CA ASP A 235 -12.15 -25.64 -25.92
C ASP A 235 -13.03 -25.94 -24.68
N LYS A 236 -12.91 -25.16 -23.58
CA LYS A 236 -13.65 -25.43 -22.34
C LYS A 236 -14.31 -24.18 -21.74
N THR A 237 -15.31 -24.42 -20.90
CA THR A 237 -15.94 -23.39 -20.06
C THR A 237 -14.88 -22.71 -19.18
N THR A 238 -15.01 -21.40 -18.98
CA THR A 238 -14.16 -20.62 -18.08
C THR A 238 -14.08 -21.28 -16.71
N GLN A 239 -12.87 -21.61 -16.29
CA GLN A 239 -12.58 -22.16 -14.96
C GLN A 239 -12.10 -21.03 -14.06
N SER A 240 -12.48 -21.07 -12.79
CA SER A 240 -12.04 -20.12 -11.76
C SER A 240 -11.40 -20.89 -10.62
N ILE A 241 -10.11 -20.64 -10.36
CA ILE A 241 -9.34 -21.31 -9.32
C ILE A 241 -8.75 -20.29 -8.34
N PRO A 242 -8.63 -20.63 -7.04
CA PRO A 242 -7.95 -19.76 -6.09
C PRO A 242 -6.47 -19.61 -6.46
N THR A 243 -5.92 -18.41 -6.28
CA THR A 243 -4.48 -18.21 -6.37
C THR A 243 -3.78 -18.73 -5.11
N PRO A 244 -2.49 -19.08 -5.19
CA PRO A 244 -1.68 -19.25 -4.00
C PRO A 244 -1.79 -18.01 -3.10
N GLN A 245 -1.91 -18.23 -1.79
CA GLN A 245 -1.90 -17.16 -0.82
C GLN A 245 -0.47 -16.66 -0.61
N VAL A 246 -0.29 -15.35 -0.61
CA VAL A 246 0.96 -14.68 -0.25
C VAL A 246 0.75 -13.76 0.95
N PHE A 247 1.83 -13.42 1.65
CA PHE A 247 1.79 -12.47 2.75
C PHE A 247 2.53 -11.19 2.37
N ALA A 248 1.95 -10.05 2.70
CA ALA A 248 2.49 -8.74 2.38
C ALA A 248 2.66 -7.88 3.64
N ALA A 249 3.61 -6.94 3.58
CA ALA A 249 3.59 -5.79 4.47
C ALA A 249 2.38 -4.90 4.12
N PRO A 250 1.61 -4.41 5.10
CA PRO A 250 0.49 -3.51 4.85
C PRO A 250 0.94 -2.17 4.24
N ALA A 251 0.07 -1.55 3.44
CA ALA A 251 0.28 -0.15 3.07
C ALA A 251 0.32 0.73 4.34
N GLY A 252 1.19 1.73 4.34
CA GLY A 252 1.51 2.53 5.52
C GLY A 252 2.78 2.10 6.27
N SER A 253 3.37 0.93 5.94
CA SER A 253 4.66 0.54 6.52
C SER A 253 5.77 1.52 6.14
N VAL A 254 6.66 1.79 7.10
CA VAL A 254 7.78 2.73 6.95
C VAL A 254 9.09 2.01 7.19
N TYR A 255 10.03 2.17 6.27
CA TYR A 255 11.37 1.63 6.37
C TYR A 255 12.37 2.75 6.57
N TYR A 256 13.22 2.65 7.59
CA TYR A 256 14.24 3.64 7.93
C TYR A 256 15.56 3.17 7.32
N LEU A 257 16.16 3.95 6.44
CA LEU A 257 17.40 3.57 5.75
C LEU A 257 18.51 4.62 5.91
N GLU A 258 19.75 4.15 6.02
CA GLU A 258 20.96 5.00 5.96
C GLU A 258 21.23 5.51 4.54
N CYS A 259 20.73 4.81 3.52
CA CYS A 259 20.76 5.24 2.12
C CYS A 259 19.59 4.64 1.33
N PRO A 260 19.12 5.33 0.27
CA PRO A 260 18.14 4.77 -0.65
C PRO A 260 18.66 3.46 -1.24
N ALA A 261 17.76 2.49 -1.43
CA ALA A 261 18.10 1.19 -1.97
C ALA A 261 16.98 0.70 -2.89
N MET A 262 17.34 0.35 -4.12
CA MET A 262 16.38 -0.20 -5.09
C MET A 262 15.78 -1.52 -4.64
N LEU A 263 14.61 -1.85 -5.18
CA LEU A 263 14.02 -3.18 -5.03
C LEU A 263 14.53 -4.09 -6.16
N PHE A 264 14.77 -5.36 -5.85
CA PHE A 264 14.95 -6.40 -6.86
C PHE A 264 13.76 -6.46 -7.80
N GLN A 265 12.57 -6.10 -7.33
CA GLN A 265 11.36 -6.11 -8.14
C GLN A 265 11.38 -5.03 -9.22
N ASP A 266 12.18 -3.97 -9.09
CA ASP A 266 12.30 -2.91 -10.11
C ASP A 266 13.10 -3.38 -11.34
N GLN A 267 13.84 -4.48 -11.22
CA GLN A 267 14.61 -5.06 -12.32
C GLN A 267 13.71 -5.92 -13.21
N LEU A 268 13.55 -5.54 -14.48
CA LEU A 268 12.80 -6.32 -15.48
C LEU A 268 13.39 -7.71 -15.70
N THR A 269 14.73 -7.80 -15.70
CA THR A 269 15.46 -9.03 -15.96
C THR A 269 16.46 -9.34 -14.86
N LYS A 270 16.61 -10.63 -14.55
CA LYS A 270 17.64 -11.16 -13.66
C LYS A 270 18.33 -12.32 -14.38
N ASP A 271 19.66 -12.28 -14.47
CA ASP A 271 20.47 -13.33 -15.12
C ASP A 271 20.01 -13.63 -16.57
N GLY A 272 19.64 -12.59 -17.32
CA GLY A 272 19.14 -12.70 -18.69
C GLY A 272 17.72 -13.26 -18.85
N ARG A 273 17.00 -13.48 -17.75
CA ARG A 273 15.61 -13.99 -17.74
C ARG A 273 14.65 -12.97 -17.14
N GLN A 274 13.36 -13.05 -17.48
CA GLN A 274 12.34 -12.21 -16.87
C GLN A 274 12.33 -12.44 -15.34
N ASN A 275 12.45 -11.35 -14.60
CA ASN A 275 12.44 -11.40 -13.16
C ASN A 275 11.01 -11.68 -12.66
N LYS A 276 10.80 -12.87 -12.09
CA LYS A 276 9.48 -13.26 -11.58
C LYS A 276 8.98 -12.32 -10.46
N ALA A 277 9.88 -11.71 -9.70
CA ALA A 277 9.50 -10.79 -8.65
C ALA A 277 8.96 -9.45 -9.21
N HIS A 278 9.28 -9.11 -10.46
CA HIS A 278 8.78 -7.92 -11.15
C HIS A 278 7.27 -7.99 -11.42
N ILE A 279 6.68 -9.19 -11.50
CA ILE A 279 5.23 -9.38 -11.69
C ILE A 279 4.44 -8.65 -10.60
N TRP A 280 4.94 -8.63 -9.36
CA TRP A 280 4.27 -7.91 -8.27
C TRP A 280 4.23 -6.39 -8.52
N ARG A 281 5.29 -5.80 -9.09
CA ARG A 281 5.29 -4.38 -9.48
C ARG A 281 4.30 -4.11 -10.60
N GLN A 282 4.21 -5.00 -11.60
CA GLN A 282 3.23 -4.87 -12.69
C GLN A 282 1.78 -4.92 -12.21
N LEU A 283 1.52 -5.60 -11.08
CA LEU A 283 0.21 -5.64 -10.43
C LEU A 283 -0.04 -4.46 -9.47
N GLY A 284 0.89 -3.51 -9.36
CA GLY A 284 0.78 -2.33 -8.50
C GLY A 284 1.14 -2.58 -7.03
N TYR A 285 1.79 -3.69 -6.69
CA TYR A 285 2.28 -3.95 -5.34
C TYR A 285 3.67 -3.34 -5.11
N SER A 286 4.00 -3.15 -3.84
CA SER A 286 5.30 -2.64 -3.38
C SER A 286 5.65 -1.24 -3.91
N GLU A 287 4.66 -0.39 -4.17
CA GLU A 287 4.89 1.01 -4.53
C GLU A 287 5.37 1.80 -3.31
N MET A 288 6.37 2.66 -3.48
CA MET A 288 6.99 3.40 -2.38
C MET A 288 7.17 4.89 -2.71
N LEU A 289 7.11 5.72 -1.66
CA LEU A 289 7.54 7.11 -1.69
C LEU A 289 8.80 7.29 -0.85
N TRP A 290 9.78 8.01 -1.39
CA TRP A 290 11.06 8.31 -0.74
C TRP A 290 11.01 9.66 -0.06
N ILE A 291 11.08 9.66 1.27
CA ILE A 291 11.03 10.86 2.11
C ILE A 291 12.43 11.07 2.69
N PRO A 292 13.14 12.14 2.34
CA PRO A 292 14.48 12.37 2.83
C PRO A 292 14.42 12.66 4.34
N PHE A 293 15.44 12.23 5.08
CA PHE A 293 15.48 12.36 6.53
C PHE A 293 16.73 13.13 6.97
N SER A 294 16.54 14.32 7.54
CA SER A 294 17.59 15.06 8.25
C SER A 294 17.27 15.09 9.74
N LYS A 295 18.31 14.98 10.59
CA LYS A 295 18.18 15.07 12.05
C LYS A 295 17.91 16.48 12.57
N ASP A 296 17.98 17.50 11.72
CA ASP A 296 17.92 18.90 12.15
C ASP A 296 16.49 19.44 12.39
N HIS A 297 15.46 18.59 12.37
CA HIS A 297 14.05 18.99 12.40
C HIS A 297 13.19 18.38 13.51
N ASP A 298 13.79 17.79 14.54
CA ASP A 298 13.10 17.40 15.78
C ASP A 298 13.29 18.44 16.91
#